data_AF-A0A1E5V405-F1
#
_entry.id   AF-A0A1E5V405-F1
#
_cell.length_a   1.000
_cell.length_b   1.000
_cell.length_c   1.000
_cell.angle_alpha   90.00
_cell.angle_beta   90.00
_cell.angle_gamma   90.00
#
_symmetry.space_group_name_H-M   'P 1'
#
loop_
_entity.id
_entity.type
_entity.pdbx_description
1 polymer ?
#
loop_
_entity_poly.entity_id
_entity_poly.type
_entity_poly.pdbx_seq_one_letter_code
_entity_poly.pdbx_strand_id
1 'polypeptide(L)'
;MMAEAGWAMSGQVPSMEEYMEVRRPSFALGPIVLTSLYFIGPEIPEDVVRCQDYNELFGHMNVCGRLLNDLQSYEREKAQGKVNSVLLLAPRHDGSIEAAKRKLRTAIEAVQAGVLEHGQGVPPVLHGGGWLRVSQGDDARRERGGA
;
A
#
# COMPACT_ATOMS: atom_id res chain seq x y z
N MET A 1 8.00 12.01 12.37
CA MET A 1 8.09 12.30 13.82
C MET A 1 8.34 13.77 14.15
N MET A 2 9.46 14.42 13.79
CA MET A 2 9.66 15.84 14.15
C MET A 2 8.63 16.79 13.52
N ALA A 3 8.36 16.65 12.21
CA ALA A 3 7.33 17.45 11.54
C ALA A 3 5.93 17.20 12.13
N GLU A 4 5.58 15.95 12.45
CA GLU A 4 4.30 15.59 13.08
C GLU A 4 4.13 16.23 14.46
N ALA A 5 5.19 16.22 15.27
CA ALA A 5 5.21 16.92 16.55
C ALA A 5 5.06 18.43 16.35
N GLY A 6 5.75 18.99 15.36
CA GLY A 6 5.63 20.40 14.98
C GLY A 6 4.20 20.81 14.62
N TRP A 7 3.49 20.01 13.81
CA TRP A 7 2.09 20.24 13.47
C TRP A 7 1.19 20.17 14.70
N ALA A 8 1.36 19.16 15.55
CA ALA A 8 0.57 19.01 16.77
C ALA A 8 0.79 20.17 17.76
N MET A 9 2.02 20.67 17.88
CA MET A 9 2.35 21.77 18.81
C MET A 9 1.91 23.15 18.28
N SER A 10 2.02 23.38 16.98
CA SER A 10 1.68 24.67 16.36
C SER A 10 0.22 24.80 15.94
N GLY A 11 -0.51 23.67 15.86
CA GLY A 11 -1.84 23.62 15.23
C GLY A 11 -1.82 23.77 13.71
N GLN A 12 -0.63 23.76 13.08
CA GLN A 12 -0.50 23.85 11.63
C GLN A 12 -1.14 22.62 10.97
N VAL A 13 -2.00 22.87 10.00
CA VAL A 13 -2.62 21.83 9.17
C VAL A 13 -1.82 21.72 7.86
N PRO A 14 -1.10 20.61 7.61
CA PRO A 14 -0.36 20.43 6.36
C PRO A 14 -1.31 20.17 5.20
N SER A 15 -0.83 20.40 3.98
CA SER A 15 -1.48 19.87 2.77
C SER A 15 -1.42 18.35 2.74
N MET A 16 -2.25 17.71 1.90
CA MET A 16 -2.20 16.24 1.74
C MET A 16 -0.85 15.76 1.18
N GLU A 17 -0.21 16.56 0.34
CA GLU A 17 1.10 16.23 -0.25
C GLU A 17 2.19 16.22 0.83
N GLU A 18 2.33 17.32 1.57
CA GLU A 18 3.27 17.45 2.71
C GLU A 18 2.99 16.38 3.78
N TYR A 19 1.71 16.12 4.06
CA TYR A 19 1.30 15.05 4.97
C TYR A 19 1.86 13.69 4.54
N MET A 20 1.67 13.34 3.27
CA MET A 20 2.09 12.03 2.75
C MET A 20 3.61 11.91 2.65
N GLU A 21 4.34 12.96 2.32
CA GLU A 21 5.80 12.95 2.34
C GLU A 21 6.37 12.60 3.72
N VAL A 22 5.78 13.16 4.78
CA VAL A 22 6.22 12.89 6.16
C VAL A 22 5.70 11.56 6.70
N ARG A 23 4.44 11.21 6.39
CA ARG A 23 3.74 10.10 7.07
C ARG A 23 3.90 8.75 6.38
N ARG A 24 4.13 8.71 5.06
CA ARG A 24 4.42 7.43 4.36
C ARG A 24 5.61 6.69 4.99
N PRO A 25 6.81 7.30 5.17
CA PRO A 25 7.96 6.60 5.74
C PRO A 25 7.81 6.31 7.25
N SER A 26 6.95 7.05 7.97
CA SER A 26 6.83 6.90 9.43
C SER A 26 6.06 5.66 9.89
N PHE A 27 5.58 4.82 8.97
CA PHE A 27 4.98 3.52 9.28
C PHE A 27 6.02 2.39 9.43
N ALA A 28 7.31 2.71 9.22
CA ALA A 28 8.43 1.76 9.32
C ALA A 28 8.24 0.49 8.48
N LEU A 29 7.52 0.60 7.35
CA LEU A 29 7.23 -0.54 6.49
C LEU A 29 8.53 -1.13 5.90
N GLY A 30 9.55 -0.30 5.67
CA GLY A 30 10.87 -0.74 5.20
C GLY A 30 11.48 -1.78 6.13
N PRO A 31 11.76 -1.44 7.40
CA PRO A 31 12.19 -2.41 8.39
C PRO A 31 11.28 -3.64 8.49
N ILE A 32 9.95 -3.49 8.49
CA ILE A 32 9.02 -4.63 8.60
C ILE A 32 9.15 -5.60 7.43
N VAL A 33 9.06 -5.09 6.20
CA VAL A 33 9.11 -5.89 4.96
C VAL A 33 10.49 -6.51 4.80
N LEU A 34 11.57 -5.73 4.92
CA LEU A 34 12.94 -6.23 4.73
C LEU A 34 13.31 -7.28 5.79
N THR A 35 12.93 -7.07 7.05
CA THR A 35 13.16 -8.06 8.12
C THR A 35 12.37 -9.34 7.85
N SER A 36 11.12 -9.22 7.40
CA SER A 36 10.29 -10.39 7.07
C SER A 36 10.88 -11.17 5.90
N LEU A 37 11.37 -10.49 4.87
CA LEU A 37 12.05 -11.10 3.73
C LEU A 37 13.33 -11.82 4.15
N TYR A 38 14.14 -11.20 5.03
CA TYR A 38 15.36 -11.81 5.55
C TYR A 38 15.11 -13.11 6.34
N PHE A 39 14.04 -13.18 7.12
CA PHE A 39 13.76 -14.35 7.97
C PHE A 39 12.88 -15.43 7.34
N ILE A 40 12.00 -15.05 6.41
CA ILE A 40 10.93 -15.93 5.90
C ILE A 40 11.05 -16.14 4.39
N GLY A 41 11.67 -15.21 3.67
CA GLY A 41 11.70 -15.20 2.21
C GLY A 41 12.96 -15.84 1.61
N PRO A 42 12.91 -16.20 0.31
CA PRO A 42 14.13 -16.38 -0.46
C PRO A 42 14.92 -15.07 -0.50
N GLU A 43 16.24 -15.16 -0.60
CA GLU A 43 17.10 -14.00 -0.79
C GLU A 43 16.67 -13.24 -2.06
N ILE A 44 16.36 -11.95 -1.92
CA ILE A 44 16.04 -11.09 -3.05
C ILE A 44 17.35 -10.49 -3.58
N PRO A 45 17.67 -10.68 -4.88
CA PRO A 45 18.85 -10.07 -5.48
C PRO A 45 18.90 -8.55 -5.31
N GLU A 46 20.09 -8.01 -5.08
CA GLU A 46 20.30 -6.58 -4.79
C GLU A 46 19.87 -5.68 -5.95
N ASP A 47 20.02 -6.13 -7.19
CA ASP A 47 19.56 -5.46 -8.41
C ASP A 47 18.04 -5.36 -8.48
N VAL A 48 17.32 -6.36 -7.99
CA VAL A 48 15.85 -6.32 -7.86
C VAL A 48 15.42 -5.30 -6.82
N VAL A 49 16.09 -5.24 -5.65
CA VAL A 49 15.76 -4.24 -4.62
C VAL A 49 16.03 -2.81 -5.10
N ARG A 50 17.00 -2.63 -6.00
CA ARG A 50 17.34 -1.33 -6.60
C ARG A 50 16.50 -0.96 -7.82
N CYS A 51 15.70 -1.88 -8.35
CA CYS A 51 14.94 -1.60 -9.57
C CYS A 51 13.81 -0.61 -9.31
N GLN A 52 13.37 0.07 -10.38
CA GLN A 52 12.29 1.04 -10.30
C GLN A 52 10.98 0.39 -9.86
N ASP A 53 10.66 -0.80 -10.40
CA ASP A 53 9.43 -1.52 -10.08
C ASP A 53 9.33 -1.85 -8.58
N TYR A 54 10.44 -2.24 -7.95
CA TYR A 54 10.48 -2.47 -6.51
C TYR A 54 10.23 -1.18 -5.72
N ASN A 55 10.85 -0.07 -6.13
CA ASN A 55 10.64 1.23 -5.49
C ASN A 55 9.19 1.72 -5.62
N GLU A 56 8.57 1.52 -6.78
CA GLU A 56 7.16 1.86 -7.02
C GLU A 56 6.21 0.98 -6.21
N LEU A 57 6.43 -0.35 -6.23
CA LEU A 57 5.70 -1.31 -5.41
C LEU A 57 5.80 -0.95 -3.92
N PHE A 58 7.02 -0.68 -3.44
CA PHE A 58 7.27 -0.28 -2.07
C PHE A 58 6.60 1.06 -1.73
N GLY A 59 6.61 2.02 -2.66
CA GLY A 59 5.89 3.29 -2.53
C GLY A 59 4.38 3.10 -2.38
N HIS A 60 3.78 2.29 -3.24
CA HIS A 60 2.36 1.92 -3.17
C HIS A 60 2.00 1.23 -1.85
N MET A 61 2.81 0.26 -1.42
CA MET A 61 2.61 -0.41 -0.12
C MET A 61 2.65 0.58 1.05
N ASN A 62 3.57 1.56 1.04
CA ASN A 62 3.64 2.58 2.10
C ASN A 62 2.39 3.49 2.09
N VAL A 63 1.88 3.86 0.92
CA VAL A 63 0.63 4.63 0.80
C VAL A 63 -0.54 3.83 1.37
N CYS A 64 -0.74 2.59 0.93
CA CYS A 64 -1.79 1.72 1.46
C CYS A 64 -1.69 1.55 2.97
N GLY A 65 -0.51 1.19 3.47
CA GLY A 65 -0.26 0.98 4.89
C GLY A 65 -0.58 2.22 5.73
N ARG A 66 -0.17 3.40 5.27
CA ARG A 66 -0.50 4.67 5.94
C ARG A 66 -2.00 4.93 5.96
N LEU A 67 -2.67 4.84 4.82
CA LEU A 67 -4.10 5.15 4.74
C LEU A 67 -4.95 4.15 5.54
N LEU A 68 -4.58 2.87 5.54
CA LEU A 68 -5.20 1.84 6.38
C LEU A 68 -5.00 2.15 7.87
N ASN A 69 -3.77 2.51 8.26
CA ASN A 69 -3.46 2.88 9.62
C ASN A 69 -4.27 4.11 10.07
N ASP A 70 -4.37 5.13 9.22
CA ASP A 70 -5.13 6.34 9.51
C ASP A 70 -6.63 6.06 9.65
N LEU A 71 -7.21 5.20 8.80
CA LEU A 71 -8.61 4.78 8.92
C LEU A 71 -8.86 4.04 10.24
N GLN A 72 -7.98 3.11 10.60
CA GLN A 72 -8.11 2.29 11.80
C GLN A 72 -7.88 3.11 13.07
N SER A 73 -6.97 4.09 13.03
CA SER A 73 -6.57 4.87 14.20
C SER A 73 -7.25 6.23 14.33
N TYR A 74 -8.13 6.59 13.39
CA TYR A 74 -8.79 7.89 13.31
C TYR A 74 -9.32 8.41 14.66
N GLU A 75 -10.15 7.64 15.38
CA GLU A 75 -10.75 8.12 16.64
C GLU A 75 -9.68 8.40 17.71
N ARG A 76 -8.68 7.51 17.80
CA ARG A 76 -7.56 7.66 18.73
C ARG A 76 -6.70 8.87 18.39
N GLU A 77 -6.34 9.04 17.12
CA GLU A 77 -5.49 10.15 16.68
C GLU A 77 -6.22 11.49 16.79
N LYS A 78 -7.52 11.53 16.48
CA LYS A 78 -8.37 12.71 16.71
C LYS A 78 -8.41 13.10 18.17
N ALA A 79 -8.60 12.16 19.09
CA ALA A 79 -8.59 12.43 20.53
C ALA A 79 -7.24 12.96 21.03
N GLN A 80 -6.14 12.62 20.35
CA GLN A 80 -4.79 13.09 20.64
C GLN A 80 -4.44 14.43 19.94
N GLY A 81 -5.36 15.03 19.18
CA GLY A 81 -5.09 16.24 18.41
C GLY A 81 -4.08 16.04 17.28
N LYS A 82 -3.88 14.79 16.83
CA LYS A 82 -2.93 14.47 15.75
C LYS A 82 -3.57 14.66 14.39
N VAL A 83 -2.76 15.12 13.44
CA VAL A 83 -3.14 15.18 12.03
C VAL A 83 -3.31 13.76 11.49
N ASN A 84 -4.40 13.53 10.75
CA ASN A 84 -4.77 12.25 10.15
C ASN A 84 -5.40 12.52 8.78
N SER A 85 -5.19 11.64 7.80
CA SER A 85 -5.71 11.85 6.43
C SER A 85 -7.24 11.99 6.35
N VAL A 86 -8.01 11.35 7.25
CA VAL A 86 -9.47 11.53 7.34
C VAL A 86 -9.82 12.96 7.73
N LEU A 87 -9.11 13.52 8.73
CA LEU A 87 -9.31 14.90 9.18
C LEU A 87 -8.90 15.90 8.10
N LEU A 88 -7.85 15.61 7.33
CA LEU A 88 -7.40 16.45 6.21
C LEU A 88 -8.40 16.45 5.04
N LEU A 89 -9.09 15.33 4.80
CA LEU A 89 -10.04 15.20 3.69
C LEU A 89 -11.44 15.69 4.02
N ALA A 90 -11.87 15.63 5.28
CA ALA A 90 -13.23 16.00 5.67
C ALA A 90 -13.67 17.40 5.19
N PRO A 91 -12.83 18.46 5.23
CA PRO A 91 -13.22 19.78 4.71
C PRO A 91 -13.56 19.80 3.21
N ARG A 92 -13.02 18.86 2.42
CA ARG A 92 -13.33 18.72 0.98
C ARG A 92 -14.66 18.01 0.71
N HIS A 93 -15.30 17.51 1.77
CA HIS A 93 -16.55 16.76 1.73
C HIS A 93 -17.55 17.33 2.74
N ASP A 94 -17.65 18.67 2.81
CA ASP A 94 -18.58 19.38 3.70
C ASP A 94 -18.44 19.02 5.19
N GLY A 95 -17.23 18.66 5.62
CA GLY A 95 -16.96 18.18 6.98
C GLY A 95 -17.40 16.73 7.25
N SER A 96 -17.91 16.02 6.25
CA SER A 96 -18.38 14.63 6.41
C SER A 96 -17.22 13.66 6.58
N ILE A 97 -17.04 13.20 7.82
CA ILE A 97 -16.07 12.16 8.18
C ILE A 97 -16.31 10.87 7.41
N GLU A 98 -17.58 10.46 7.27
CA GLU A 98 -17.90 9.22 6.56
C GLU A 98 -17.63 9.31 5.06
N ALA A 99 -17.84 10.48 4.45
CA ALA A 99 -17.45 10.70 3.05
C ALA A 99 -15.92 10.66 2.88
N ALA A 100 -15.17 11.29 3.78
CA ALA A 100 -13.71 11.24 3.78
C ALA A 100 -13.17 9.81 3.95
N LYS A 101 -13.72 9.04 4.90
CA LYS A 101 -13.38 7.61 5.08
C LYS A 101 -13.69 6.79 3.84
N ARG A 102 -14.85 6.99 3.20
CA ARG A 102 -15.19 6.33 1.93
C ARG A 102 -14.19 6.66 0.83
N LYS A 103 -13.82 7.94 0.68
CA LYS A 103 -12.83 8.36 -0.31
C LYS A 103 -11.47 7.70 -0.08
N LEU A 104 -11.02 7.57 1.18
CA LEU A 104 -9.80 6.85 1.50
C LEU A 104 -9.89 5.36 1.18
N ARG A 105 -11.01 4.69 1.47
CA ARG A 105 -11.20 3.28 1.10
C ARG A 105 -11.07 3.07 -0.41
N THR A 106 -11.73 3.91 -1.21
CA THR A 106 -11.60 3.87 -2.68
C THR A 106 -10.16 4.12 -3.14
N ALA A 107 -9.43 5.03 -2.48
CA ALA A 107 -8.02 5.27 -2.81
C ALA A 107 -7.14 4.05 -2.48
N ILE A 108 -7.40 3.38 -1.36
CA ILE A 108 -6.70 2.15 -0.97
C ILE A 108 -6.97 1.03 -1.99
N GLU A 109 -8.23 0.83 -2.38
CA GLU A 109 -8.61 -0.16 -3.40
C GLU A 109 -7.91 0.09 -4.74
N ALA A 110 -7.83 1.36 -5.17
CA ALA A 110 -7.12 1.72 -6.40
C ALA A 110 -5.62 1.43 -6.33
N VAL A 111 -4.96 1.74 -5.20
CA VAL A 111 -3.53 1.44 -5.02
C VAL A 111 -3.30 -0.08 -4.95
N GLN A 112 -4.20 -0.83 -4.31
CA GLN A 112 -4.12 -2.29 -4.26
C GLN A 112 -4.27 -2.92 -5.65
N ALA A 113 -5.19 -2.42 -6.48
CA ALA A 113 -5.31 -2.87 -7.87
C ALA A 113 -4.03 -2.61 -8.67
N GLY A 114 -3.44 -1.41 -8.54
CA GLY A 114 -2.17 -1.08 -9.19
C GLY A 114 -1.02 -1.99 -8.74
N VAL A 115 -0.92 -2.31 -7.45
CA VAL A 115 0.08 -3.27 -6.93
C VAL A 115 -0.06 -4.65 -7.57
N LEU A 116 -1.28 -5.13 -7.75
CA LEU A 116 -1.54 -6.44 -8.36
C LEU A 116 -1.17 -6.45 -9.85
N GLU A 117 -1.41 -5.35 -10.57
CA GLU A 117 -1.02 -5.22 -11.98
C GLU A 117 0.50 -5.17 -12.15
N HIS A 118 1.23 -4.43 -11.30
CA HIS A 118 2.69 -4.31 -11.38
C HIS A 118 3.40 -5.57 -10.83
N GLY A 119 2.80 -6.27 -9.86
CA GLY A 119 3.34 -7.52 -9.31
C GLY A 119 3.33 -8.69 -10.30
N GLN A 120 2.56 -8.61 -11.38
CA GLN A 120 2.57 -9.61 -12.46
C GLN A 120 3.76 -9.47 -13.42
N GLY A 121 4.51 -8.36 -13.35
CA GLY A 121 5.74 -8.14 -14.13
C GLY A 121 7.02 -8.58 -13.42
N VAL A 122 6.97 -8.88 -12.12
CA VAL A 122 8.12 -9.40 -11.38
C VAL A 122 8.28 -10.89 -11.72
N PRO A 123 9.41 -11.31 -12.34
CA PRO A 123 9.58 -12.70 -12.70
C PRO A 123 9.45 -13.58 -11.43
N PRO A 124 8.73 -14.71 -11.49
CA PRO A 124 8.76 -15.68 -10.42
C PRO A 124 10.22 -16.07 -10.25
N VAL A 125 10.78 -15.81 -9.07
CA VAL A 125 12.14 -16.26 -8.73
C VAL A 125 12.19 -17.75 -9.06
N LEU A 126 13.05 -18.07 -10.02
CA LEU A 126 13.13 -19.39 -10.62
C LEU A 126 13.59 -20.41 -9.59
N HIS A 127 12.77 -21.45 -9.50
CA HIS A 127 13.01 -22.79 -8.94
C HIS A 127 13.03 -22.99 -7.43
N GLY A 128 11.92 -23.53 -6.91
CA GLY A 128 11.95 -24.40 -5.74
C GLY A 128 10.64 -24.63 -4.97
N GLY A 129 9.48 -24.75 -5.63
CA GLY A 129 8.25 -25.14 -4.92
C GLY A 129 6.97 -24.73 -5.64
N GLY A 130 6.21 -25.71 -6.11
CA GLY A 130 5.05 -25.50 -6.99
C GLY A 130 3.92 -24.68 -6.38
N TRP A 131 3.36 -23.77 -7.18
CA TRP A 131 2.08 -23.16 -6.88
C TRP A 131 0.94 -24.08 -7.33
N LEU A 132 0.00 -24.26 -6.40
CA LEU A 132 -1.30 -24.90 -6.57
C LEU A 132 -1.94 -24.50 -7.92
N ARG A 133 -2.15 -25.50 -8.77
CA ARG A 133 -3.00 -25.36 -9.96
C ARG A 133 -4.44 -25.15 -9.49
N VAL A 134 -4.92 -23.91 -9.53
CA VAL A 134 -6.37 -23.65 -9.52
C VAL A 134 -6.89 -24.16 -10.87
N SER A 135 -7.46 -25.36 -10.84
CA SER A 135 -8.24 -25.90 -11.96
C SER A 135 -9.48 -25.04 -12.11
N GLN A 136 -9.57 -24.32 -13.23
CA GLN A 136 -10.82 -23.75 -13.69
C GLN A 136 -11.05 -24.20 -15.13
N GLY A 137 -11.97 -25.14 -15.29
CA GLY A 137 -12.87 -25.30 -16.42
C GLY A 137 -12.24 -25.67 -17.76
N ASP A 138 -12.29 -26.96 -18.09
CA ASP A 138 -12.35 -27.44 -19.47
C ASP A 138 -13.46 -26.70 -20.23
N ASP A 139 -13.08 -25.89 -21.23
CA ASP A 139 -13.79 -25.88 -22.51
C ASP A 139 -12.96 -25.12 -23.56
N ALA A 140 -12.27 -25.85 -24.44
CA ALA A 140 -12.07 -25.43 -25.83
C ALA A 140 -11.34 -26.49 -26.67
N ARG A 141 -12.08 -26.93 -27.68
CA ARG A 141 -11.64 -27.38 -29.03
C ARG A 141 -11.03 -28.79 -29.12
N ARG A 142 -11.62 -29.65 -29.97
CA ARG A 142 -11.34 -29.71 -31.43
C ARG A 142 -9.80 -29.69 -31.59
N GLU A 143 -9.13 -30.76 -32.02
CA GLU A 143 -9.25 -31.36 -33.34
C GLU A 143 -8.60 -32.75 -33.27
N ARG A 144 -9.34 -33.79 -33.69
CA ARG A 144 -8.72 -34.98 -34.25
C ARG A 144 -9.48 -35.30 -35.53
N GLY A 145 -8.83 -35.01 -36.65
CA GLY A 145 -9.25 -35.37 -37.98
C GLY A 145 -8.04 -35.56 -38.88
N GLY A 146 -7.95 -36.74 -39.49
CA GLY A 146 -7.09 -37.07 -40.64
C GLY A 146 -5.67 -37.50 -40.28
N ALA A 147 -5.11 -38.59 -40.81
CA ALA A 147 -5.58 -39.62 -41.73
C ALA A 147 -4.68 -40.86 -41.52
#